data_AF-A0A093DH87-F1
#
_entry.id   AF-A0A093DH87-F1
#
_cell.length_a   1.000
_cell.length_b   1.000
_cell.length_c   1.000
_cell.angle_alpha   90.00
_cell.angle_beta   90.00
_cell.angle_gamma   90.00
#
_symmetry.space_group_name_H-M   'P 1'
#
loop_
_entity.id
_entity.type
_entity.pdbx_description
1 polymer ?
#
loop_
_entity_poly.entity_id
_entity_poly.type
_entity_poly.pdbx_seq_one_letter_code
_entity_poly.pdbx_strand_id
1 'polypeptide(L)'
;PGSTRFTFRTGRQVPRLGVMLVGWGGNNGTTVTAAVLANKLGLSWMTKTGRKKANYYGSLLQASTVCLGTSPTGDVYVPFRDLLPMVHPNDIIFDGWDISSLNLAEAMRRAEVLDWPLQEQLWPHMEKMRPRPSIYIPEFIAANQEERADNVLRGSMAEQVEQIRRDIRDFKETSGVDKVIVLWTANTERFCDVVPGLNDTADNLLGAIERGLEVSPSTLFAVASILEGCAYINGSPQNTFVPGAVELAAQRRVFICGDDFKSGQTKLKSVLVDFLVGAGLKTTSIVSYNHLGNNDGKNLSAPQQFRSKEISKSNVVDDTVQANPVLY
;
A
#
# COMPACT_ATOMS: atom_id res chain seq x y z
N PRO A 1 -2.36 28.87 -26.02
CA PRO A 1 -1.18 27.98 -25.86
C PRO A 1 -0.15 28.67 -24.97
N GLY A 2 0.32 28.00 -23.91
CA GLY A 2 1.38 28.51 -23.03
C GLY A 2 2.63 27.64 -23.14
N SER A 3 3.82 28.22 -22.96
CA SER A 3 5.08 27.48 -22.89
C SER A 3 5.73 27.73 -21.53
N THR A 4 6.08 26.65 -20.85
CA THR A 4 6.82 26.69 -19.58
C THR A 4 8.04 25.80 -19.71
N ARG A 5 9.23 26.37 -19.48
CA ARG A 5 10.49 25.63 -19.52
C ARG A 5 10.74 24.95 -18.17
N PHE A 6 10.82 23.62 -18.18
CA PHE A 6 11.25 22.84 -17.02
C PHE A 6 12.70 22.38 -17.16
N THR A 7 13.40 22.27 -16.03
CA THR A 7 14.71 21.62 -15.95
C THR A 7 14.59 20.50 -14.92
N PHE A 8 14.68 19.25 -15.37
CA PHE A 8 14.63 18.08 -14.49
C PHE A 8 16.04 17.63 -14.13
N ARG A 9 16.22 17.14 -12.90
CA ARG A 9 17.45 16.48 -12.44
C ARG A 9 17.08 15.17 -11.78
N THR A 10 17.61 14.07 -12.30
CA THR A 10 17.35 12.72 -11.79
C THR A 10 18.63 12.14 -11.19
N GLY A 11 18.60 11.80 -9.91
CA GLY A 11 19.68 11.04 -9.28
C GLY A 11 19.79 9.65 -9.93
N ARG A 12 21.00 9.26 -10.34
CA ARG A 12 21.23 7.99 -11.05
C ARG A 12 21.66 6.85 -10.13
N GLN A 13 22.12 7.17 -8.91
CA GLN A 13 22.46 6.18 -7.91
C GLN A 13 21.17 5.63 -7.31
N VAL A 14 20.94 4.33 -7.52
CA VAL A 14 19.81 3.61 -6.96
C VAL A 14 20.10 3.33 -5.47
N PRO A 15 19.25 3.78 -4.53
CA PRO A 15 19.48 3.59 -3.11
C PRO A 15 19.21 2.15 -2.68
N ARG A 16 19.87 1.70 -1.61
CA ARG A 16 19.41 0.54 -0.85
C ARG A 16 18.07 0.89 -0.20
N LEU A 17 17.03 0.15 -0.56
CA LEU A 17 15.66 0.47 -0.16
C LEU A 17 15.16 -0.50 0.91
N GLY A 18 14.72 0.06 2.03
CA GLY A 18 13.88 -0.61 3.00
C GLY A 18 12.41 -0.26 2.79
N VAL A 19 11.53 -1.25 2.92
CA VAL A 19 10.08 -1.04 2.93
C VAL A 19 9.51 -1.61 4.22
N MET A 20 8.91 -0.75 5.05
CA MET A 20 8.24 -1.18 6.27
C MET A 20 6.73 -1.26 6.05
N LEU A 21 6.15 -2.44 6.25
CA LEU A 21 4.74 -2.71 5.99
C LEU A 21 3.92 -2.65 7.28
N VAL A 22 2.92 -1.79 7.34
CA VAL A 22 1.88 -1.89 8.38
C VAL A 22 0.89 -2.96 7.93
N GLY A 23 0.68 -3.99 8.74
CA GLY A 23 -0.03 -5.22 8.35
C GLY A 23 0.86 -6.23 7.62
N TRP A 24 2.13 -6.34 8.01
CA TRP A 24 3.11 -7.20 7.33
C TRP A 24 2.71 -8.68 7.34
N GLY A 25 2.07 -9.14 8.41
CA GLY A 25 1.53 -10.50 8.55
C GLY A 25 0.20 -10.73 7.81
N GLY A 26 -0.33 -9.74 7.09
CA GLY A 26 -1.53 -9.89 6.26
C GLY A 26 -1.27 -10.67 4.96
N ASN A 27 -2.34 -10.97 4.21
CA ASN A 27 -2.24 -11.67 2.92
C ASN A 27 -1.27 -10.96 1.96
N ASN A 28 -1.36 -9.64 1.84
CA ASN A 28 -0.49 -8.86 0.95
C ASN A 28 0.97 -8.84 1.45
N GLY A 29 1.19 -8.52 2.73
CA GLY A 29 2.53 -8.37 3.30
C GLY A 29 3.35 -9.66 3.26
N THR A 30 2.72 -10.80 3.59
CA THR A 30 3.32 -12.13 3.46
C THR A 30 3.61 -12.47 1.99
N THR A 31 2.64 -12.25 1.10
CA THR A 31 2.77 -12.60 -0.33
C THR A 31 3.84 -11.77 -1.03
N VAL A 32 3.95 -10.46 -0.78
CA VAL A 32 4.98 -9.63 -1.42
C VAL A 32 6.38 -10.01 -0.94
N THR A 33 6.52 -10.33 0.36
CA THR A 33 7.79 -10.80 0.94
C THR A 33 8.20 -12.13 0.32
N ALA A 34 7.27 -13.09 0.26
CA ALA A 34 7.46 -14.38 -0.38
C ALA A 34 7.81 -14.25 -1.87
N ALA A 35 7.12 -13.38 -2.61
CA ALA A 35 7.39 -13.16 -4.03
C ALA A 35 8.79 -12.62 -4.27
N VAL A 36 9.28 -11.70 -3.43
CA VAL A 36 10.64 -11.18 -3.52
C VAL A 36 11.67 -12.25 -3.18
N LEU A 37 11.48 -13.02 -2.11
CA LEU A 37 12.38 -14.12 -1.75
C LEU A 37 12.44 -15.19 -2.85
N ALA A 38 11.29 -15.61 -3.37
CA ALA A 38 11.21 -16.63 -4.40
C ALA A 38 11.92 -16.21 -5.69
N ASN A 39 11.78 -14.95 -6.11
CA ASN A 39 12.50 -14.42 -7.28
C ASN A 39 14.00 -14.28 -7.02
N LYS A 40 14.39 -13.79 -5.84
CA LYS A 40 15.80 -13.64 -5.44
C LYS A 40 16.54 -14.98 -5.37
N LEU A 41 15.87 -16.02 -4.87
CA LEU A 41 16.41 -17.38 -4.78
C LEU A 41 16.25 -18.17 -6.09
N GLY A 42 15.61 -17.60 -7.11
CA GLY A 42 15.40 -18.26 -8.40
C GLY A 42 14.53 -19.52 -8.32
N LEU A 43 13.57 -19.55 -7.39
CA LEU A 43 12.80 -20.75 -7.08
C LEU A 43 11.91 -21.18 -8.25
N SER A 44 11.72 -22.49 -8.31
CA SER A 44 10.72 -23.14 -9.15
C SER A 44 10.03 -24.24 -8.36
N TRP A 45 8.75 -24.47 -8.62
CA TRP A 45 7.96 -25.46 -7.89
C TRP A 45 7.01 -26.18 -8.83
N MET A 46 6.63 -27.39 -8.45
CA MET A 46 5.63 -28.15 -9.20
C MET A 46 4.23 -27.71 -8.77
N THR A 47 3.34 -27.54 -9.75
CA THR A 47 1.91 -27.46 -9.53
C THR A 47 1.22 -28.59 -10.27
N LYS A 48 -0.11 -28.71 -10.11
CA LYS A 48 -0.93 -29.69 -10.84
C LYS A 48 -0.82 -29.55 -12.36
N THR A 49 -0.40 -28.39 -12.87
CA THR A 49 -0.30 -28.09 -14.31
C THR A 49 1.15 -27.99 -14.81
N GLY A 50 2.11 -28.41 -13.99
CA GLY A 50 3.52 -28.46 -14.35
C GLY A 50 4.40 -27.55 -13.52
N ARG A 51 5.68 -27.43 -13.91
CA ARG A 51 6.64 -26.59 -13.20
C ARG A 51 6.36 -25.10 -13.43
N LYS A 52 6.30 -24.32 -12.35
CA LYS A 52 6.28 -22.86 -12.35
C LYS A 52 7.63 -22.32 -11.89
N LYS A 53 7.99 -21.12 -12.36
CA LYS A 53 9.18 -20.39 -11.94
C LYS A 53 8.74 -19.03 -11.37
N ALA A 54 9.38 -18.60 -10.30
CA ALA A 54 9.15 -17.28 -9.73
C ALA A 54 9.32 -16.17 -10.79
N ASN A 55 8.41 -15.21 -10.79
CA ASN A 55 8.40 -14.05 -11.68
C ASN A 55 7.68 -12.86 -11.01
N TYR A 56 7.61 -11.72 -11.70
CA TYR A 56 6.91 -10.51 -11.26
C TYR A 56 5.72 -10.13 -12.18
N TYR A 57 5.02 -11.13 -12.72
CA TYR A 57 3.84 -10.85 -13.54
C TYR A 57 2.78 -10.07 -12.75
N GLY A 58 2.11 -9.13 -13.44
CA GLY A 58 1.18 -8.18 -12.83
C GLY A 58 1.85 -6.88 -12.35
N SER A 59 3.18 -6.82 -12.23
CA SER A 59 3.89 -5.56 -11.96
C SER A 59 4.08 -4.75 -13.24
N LEU A 60 3.55 -3.52 -13.28
CA LEU A 60 3.76 -2.60 -14.41
C LEU A 60 5.26 -2.35 -14.64
N LEU A 61 6.03 -2.16 -13.58
CA LEU A 61 7.45 -1.84 -13.71
C LEU A 61 8.27 -3.04 -14.23
N GLN A 62 7.93 -4.26 -13.81
CA GLN A 62 8.74 -5.44 -14.10
C GLN A 62 8.28 -6.24 -15.33
N ALA A 63 7.02 -6.10 -15.74
CA ALA A 63 6.40 -6.93 -16.76
C ALA A 63 5.74 -6.13 -17.90
N SER A 64 5.93 -4.82 -17.98
CA SER A 64 5.44 -4.00 -19.09
C SER A 64 6.57 -3.39 -19.92
N THR A 65 6.23 -2.90 -21.10
CA THR A 65 7.14 -2.22 -22.03
C THR A 65 6.61 -0.84 -22.39
N VAL A 66 7.50 0.02 -22.88
CA VAL A 66 7.19 1.35 -23.42
C VAL A 66 7.72 1.45 -24.84
N CYS A 67 6.93 2.01 -25.75
CA CYS A 67 7.36 2.30 -27.12
C CYS A 67 8.30 3.52 -27.09
N LEU A 68 9.55 3.34 -27.53
CA LEU A 68 10.52 4.43 -27.69
C LEU A 68 10.30 5.23 -28.96
N GLY A 69 9.64 4.61 -29.95
CA GLY A 69 9.38 5.19 -31.25
C GLY A 69 9.40 4.14 -32.35
N THR A 70 9.18 4.63 -33.57
CA THR A 70 9.09 3.79 -34.77
C THR A 70 10.42 3.76 -35.50
N SER A 71 10.92 2.56 -35.80
CA SER A 71 12.09 2.32 -36.65
C SER A 71 11.65 1.87 -38.06
N PRO A 72 12.55 1.81 -39.06
CA PRO A 72 12.22 1.29 -40.39
C PRO A 72 11.67 -0.14 -40.40
N THR A 73 11.94 -0.93 -39.36
CA THR A 73 11.47 -2.32 -39.20
C THR A 73 10.27 -2.45 -38.25
N GLY A 74 9.71 -1.33 -37.77
CA GLY A 74 8.58 -1.30 -36.86
C GLY A 74 8.89 -0.61 -35.52
N ASP A 75 7.91 -0.63 -34.63
CA ASP A 75 8.00 0.01 -33.31
C ASP A 75 9.01 -0.71 -32.39
N VAL A 76 9.78 0.09 -31.66
CA VAL A 76 10.78 -0.39 -30.71
C VAL A 76 10.25 -0.26 -29.30
N TYR A 77 10.11 -1.40 -28.62
CA TYR A 77 9.64 -1.48 -27.25
C TYR A 77 10.78 -1.87 -26.32
N VAL A 78 10.91 -1.16 -25.20
CA VAL A 78 11.85 -1.52 -24.12
C VAL A 78 11.11 -1.80 -22.83
N PRO A 79 11.63 -2.66 -21.93
CA PRO A 79 11.04 -2.85 -20.62
C PRO A 79 10.94 -1.53 -19.85
N PHE A 80 9.81 -1.31 -19.17
CA PHE A 80 9.55 -0.05 -18.47
C PHE A 80 10.67 0.30 -17.46
N ARG A 81 11.13 -0.70 -16.71
CA ARG A 81 12.24 -0.57 -15.74
C ARG A 81 13.58 -0.15 -16.34
N ASP A 82 13.77 -0.27 -17.66
CA ASP A 82 15.03 0.05 -18.33
C ASP A 82 15.08 1.52 -18.80
N LEU A 83 13.99 2.29 -18.65
CA LEU A 83 13.94 3.71 -19.05
C LEU A 83 14.87 4.58 -18.20
N LEU A 84 14.92 4.34 -16.88
CA LEU A 84 15.74 5.07 -15.93
C LEU A 84 16.19 4.13 -14.79
N PRO A 85 17.31 4.41 -14.10
CA PRO A 85 17.74 3.61 -12.96
C PRO A 85 16.66 3.56 -11.87
N MET A 86 16.24 2.35 -11.50
CA MET A 86 15.20 2.08 -10.50
C MET A 86 15.63 0.94 -9.58
N VAL A 87 15.06 0.90 -8.37
CA VAL A 87 15.24 -0.22 -7.44
C VAL A 87 14.62 -1.48 -8.04
N HIS A 88 15.39 -2.57 -8.10
CA HIS A 88 14.84 -3.87 -8.46
C HIS A 88 14.17 -4.51 -7.22
N PRO A 89 12.99 -5.15 -7.33
CA PRO A 89 12.30 -5.70 -6.17
C PRO A 89 13.11 -6.73 -5.35
N ASN A 90 14.02 -7.49 -5.99
CA ASN A 90 14.95 -8.40 -5.30
C ASN A 90 15.87 -7.71 -4.27
N ASP A 91 16.07 -6.40 -4.39
CA ASP A 91 16.96 -5.60 -3.55
C ASP A 91 16.22 -4.89 -2.42
N ILE A 92 14.89 -5.04 -2.35
CA ILE A 92 14.07 -4.49 -1.27
C ILE A 92 14.27 -5.33 -0.01
N ILE A 93 14.54 -4.66 1.11
CA ILE A 93 14.55 -5.26 2.44
C ILE A 93 13.21 -4.94 3.11
N PHE A 94 12.51 -5.97 3.60
CA PHE A 94 11.23 -5.81 4.29
C PHE A 94 11.39 -5.93 5.80
N ASP A 95 10.64 -5.10 6.51
CA ASP A 95 10.30 -5.20 7.93
C ASP A 95 8.87 -4.67 8.09
N GLY A 96 8.34 -4.58 9.29
CA GLY A 96 7.05 -3.95 9.52
C GLY A 96 6.37 -4.37 10.80
N TRP A 97 5.09 -4.03 10.88
CA TRP A 97 4.26 -4.20 12.04
C TRP A 97 3.03 -5.03 11.72
N ASP A 98 2.53 -5.78 12.69
CA ASP A 98 1.21 -6.40 12.62
C ASP A 98 0.66 -6.53 14.04
N ILE A 99 -0.66 -6.37 14.18
CA ILE A 99 -1.33 -6.62 15.45
C ILE A 99 -1.30 -8.10 15.85
N SER A 100 -0.95 -9.00 14.91
CA SER A 100 -0.74 -10.43 15.12
C SER A 100 0.75 -10.77 15.26
N SER A 101 1.08 -11.64 16.22
CA SER A 101 2.45 -12.07 16.54
C SER A 101 3.01 -13.18 15.62
N LEU A 102 2.18 -13.71 14.72
CA LEU A 102 2.58 -14.78 13.81
C LEU A 102 3.81 -14.38 12.99
N ASN A 103 4.76 -15.31 12.87
CA ASN A 103 5.86 -15.10 11.92
C ASN A 103 5.34 -15.19 10.48
N LEU A 104 6.12 -14.74 9.50
CA LEU A 104 5.66 -14.69 8.12
C LEU A 104 5.42 -16.07 7.49
N ALA A 105 6.06 -17.15 7.95
CA ALA A 105 5.76 -18.49 7.43
C ALA A 105 4.38 -18.98 7.89
N GLU A 106 4.05 -18.78 9.17
CA GLU A 106 2.73 -19.07 9.73
C GLU A 106 1.66 -18.19 9.09
N ALA A 107 1.96 -16.90 8.90
CA ALA A 107 1.07 -15.95 8.27
C ALA A 107 0.87 -16.24 6.77
N MET A 108 1.91 -16.69 6.06
CA MET A 108 1.82 -17.17 4.67
C MET A 108 0.90 -18.39 4.57
N ARG A 109 1.02 -19.34 5.50
CA ARG A 109 0.12 -20.49 5.60
C ARG A 109 -1.32 -20.06 5.84
N ARG A 110 -1.55 -19.14 6.80
CA ARG A 110 -2.88 -18.55 7.07
C ARG A 110 -3.47 -17.82 5.86
N ALA A 111 -2.63 -17.19 5.04
CA ALA A 111 -3.09 -16.39 3.91
C ALA A 111 -3.62 -17.24 2.75
N GLU A 112 -3.19 -18.50 2.63
CA GLU A 112 -3.62 -19.46 1.61
C GLU A 112 -3.53 -18.93 0.15
N VAL A 113 -2.54 -18.05 -0.11
CA VAL A 113 -2.36 -17.43 -1.44
C VAL A 113 -1.44 -18.27 -2.33
N LEU A 114 -0.36 -18.82 -1.77
CA LEU A 114 0.72 -19.44 -2.53
C LEU A 114 0.54 -20.97 -2.59
N ASP A 115 1.02 -21.57 -3.68
CA ASP A 115 1.05 -23.03 -3.83
C ASP A 115 1.83 -23.68 -2.67
N TRP A 116 1.32 -24.78 -2.13
CA TRP A 116 1.92 -25.49 -1.01
C TRP A 116 3.43 -25.81 -1.20
N PRO A 117 3.89 -26.35 -2.35
CA PRO A 117 5.31 -26.64 -2.55
C PRO A 117 6.22 -25.41 -2.56
N LEU A 118 5.67 -24.21 -2.84
CA LEU A 118 6.40 -22.96 -2.71
C LEU A 118 6.46 -22.52 -1.24
N GLN A 119 5.37 -22.68 -0.49
CA GLN A 119 5.34 -22.37 0.94
C GLN A 119 6.40 -23.17 1.71
N GLU A 120 6.52 -24.47 1.45
CA GLU A 120 7.53 -25.35 2.06
C GLU A 120 8.97 -24.88 1.78
N GLN A 121 9.26 -24.47 0.54
CA GLN A 121 10.57 -23.95 0.16
C GLN A 121 10.90 -22.62 0.84
N LEU A 122 9.88 -21.78 1.07
CA LEU A 122 10.04 -20.45 1.68
C LEU A 122 10.01 -20.47 3.20
N TRP A 123 9.48 -21.54 3.82
CA TRP A 123 9.35 -21.69 5.27
C TRP A 123 10.63 -21.33 6.06
N PRO A 124 11.82 -21.93 5.78
CA PRO A 124 13.03 -21.64 6.55
C PRO A 124 13.53 -20.19 6.41
N HIS A 125 13.07 -19.48 5.38
CA HIS A 125 13.41 -18.07 5.14
C HIS A 125 12.43 -17.13 5.85
N MET A 126 11.15 -17.50 5.95
CA MET A 126 10.08 -16.64 6.46
C MET A 126 9.75 -16.87 7.93
N GLU A 127 10.11 -18.02 8.52
CA GLU A 127 9.82 -18.32 9.93
C GLU A 127 10.56 -17.41 10.93
N LYS A 128 11.70 -16.85 10.50
CA LYS A 128 12.52 -15.93 11.30
C LYS A 128 12.07 -14.48 11.19
N MET A 129 11.16 -14.17 10.26
CA MET A 129 10.64 -12.84 10.03
C MET A 129 9.38 -12.65 10.88
N ARG A 130 9.48 -11.83 11.93
CA ARG A 130 8.37 -11.56 12.86
C ARG A 130 7.98 -10.08 12.78
N PRO A 131 6.68 -9.76 12.65
CA PRO A 131 6.23 -8.39 12.72
C PRO A 131 6.50 -7.77 14.10
N ARG A 132 6.87 -6.50 14.10
CA ARG A 132 6.94 -5.67 15.30
C ARG A 132 5.52 -5.43 15.87
N PRO A 133 5.38 -5.18 17.19
CA PRO A 133 4.09 -4.84 17.77
C PRO A 133 3.50 -3.56 17.14
N SER A 134 2.22 -3.58 16.80
CA SER A 134 1.55 -2.47 16.10
C SER A 134 0.64 -1.66 17.04
N ILE A 135 0.25 -0.47 16.58
CA ILE A 135 -0.85 0.28 17.19
C ILE A 135 -2.16 -0.45 16.90
N TYR A 136 -2.99 -0.63 17.94
CA TYR A 136 -4.33 -1.19 17.83
C TYR A 136 -5.32 -0.31 18.61
N ILE A 137 -6.27 0.26 17.88
CA ILE A 137 -7.39 1.03 18.42
C ILE A 137 -8.67 0.35 17.91
N PRO A 138 -9.36 -0.46 18.75
CA PRO A 138 -10.45 -1.33 18.32
C PRO A 138 -11.54 -0.63 17.50
N GLU A 139 -11.83 0.62 17.83
CA GLU A 139 -12.92 1.42 17.27
C GLU A 139 -12.71 1.77 15.78
N PHE A 140 -11.50 1.59 15.24
CA PHE A 140 -11.20 1.91 13.85
C PHE A 140 -11.39 0.74 12.88
N ILE A 141 -11.34 -0.51 13.36
CA ILE A 141 -11.48 -1.72 12.52
C ILE A 141 -12.66 -2.58 12.97
N ALA A 142 -12.96 -3.65 12.24
CA ALA A 142 -14.06 -4.51 12.60
C ALA A 142 -13.79 -5.22 13.95
N ALA A 143 -14.79 -5.30 14.83
CA ALA A 143 -14.68 -5.96 16.14
C ALA A 143 -14.22 -7.43 16.04
N ASN A 144 -14.50 -8.10 14.91
CA ASN A 144 -14.06 -9.46 14.63
C ASN A 144 -12.54 -9.64 14.43
N GLN A 145 -11.77 -8.57 14.59
CA GLN A 145 -10.30 -8.57 14.59
C GLN A 145 -9.70 -8.62 16.01
N GLU A 146 -10.51 -8.52 17.07
CA GLU A 146 -10.03 -8.48 18.46
C GLU A 146 -9.17 -9.71 18.82
N GLU A 147 -9.63 -10.91 18.49
CA GLU A 147 -8.91 -12.16 18.75
C GLU A 147 -7.56 -12.26 18.03
N ARG A 148 -7.37 -11.47 16.96
CA ARG A 148 -6.11 -11.44 16.19
C ARG A 148 -5.06 -10.53 16.85
N ALA A 149 -5.47 -9.61 17.73
CA ALA A 149 -4.63 -8.56 18.27
C ALA A 149 -3.85 -9.00 19.52
N ASP A 150 -2.80 -9.79 19.34
CA ASP A 150 -1.91 -10.27 20.42
C ASP A 150 -0.53 -9.58 20.44
N ASN A 151 -0.23 -8.73 19.46
CA ASN A 151 1.05 -8.06 19.26
C ASN A 151 0.87 -6.53 19.17
N VAL A 152 0.53 -5.91 20.30
CA VAL A 152 0.09 -4.50 20.34
C VAL A 152 0.97 -3.62 21.22
N LEU A 153 1.19 -2.39 20.77
CA LEU A 153 1.85 -1.35 21.56
C LEU A 153 0.93 -0.86 22.70
N ARG A 154 1.55 -0.45 23.80
CA ARG A 154 0.88 0.11 24.99
C ARG A 154 1.32 1.56 25.18
N GLY A 155 0.65 2.27 26.08
CA GLY A 155 0.90 3.68 26.36
C GLY A 155 -0.05 4.61 25.59
N SER A 156 0.19 5.91 25.74
CA SER A 156 -0.50 7.00 25.06
C SER A 156 -0.21 7.00 23.54
N MET A 157 -1.05 7.68 22.76
CA MET A 157 -0.84 7.85 21.32
C MET A 157 0.52 8.50 21.00
N ALA A 158 0.94 9.48 21.81
CA ALA A 158 2.24 10.12 21.66
C ALA A 158 3.41 9.14 21.87
N GLU A 159 3.34 8.29 22.90
CA GLU A 159 4.34 7.24 23.14
C GLU A 159 4.36 6.21 22.02
N GLN A 160 3.19 5.84 21.50
CA GLN A 160 3.07 4.93 20.36
C GLN A 160 3.69 5.53 19.09
N VAL A 161 3.42 6.80 18.77
CA VAL A 161 4.05 7.50 17.64
C VAL A 161 5.57 7.53 17.79
N GLU A 162 6.08 7.87 18.98
CA GLU A 162 7.52 7.86 19.23
C GLU A 162 8.11 6.44 19.11
N GLN A 163 7.39 5.40 19.50
CA GLN A 163 7.82 4.01 19.30
C GLN A 163 7.93 3.67 17.81
N ILE A 164 6.93 4.02 16.97
CA ILE A 164 7.02 3.81 15.52
C ILE A 164 8.21 4.56 14.92
N ARG A 165 8.48 5.79 15.38
CA ARG A 165 9.66 6.56 14.96
C ARG A 165 10.98 5.90 15.38
N ARG A 166 11.04 5.26 16.55
CA ARG A 166 12.19 4.45 16.98
C ARG A 166 12.35 3.21 16.11
N ASP A 167 11.26 2.51 15.80
CA ASP A 167 11.28 1.32 14.96
C ASP A 167 11.78 1.63 13.54
N ILE A 168 11.39 2.77 12.96
CA ILE A 168 11.91 3.22 11.65
C ILE A 168 13.42 3.47 11.69
N ARG A 169 13.91 4.14 12.76
CA ARG A 169 15.35 4.42 12.95
C ARG A 169 16.14 3.13 13.16
N ASP A 170 15.65 2.25 14.03
CA ASP A 170 16.24 0.94 14.31
C ASP A 170 16.32 0.08 13.04
N PHE A 171 15.24 0.00 12.27
CA PHE A 171 15.25 -0.72 11.00
C PHE A 171 16.26 -0.14 10.02
N LYS A 172 16.32 1.19 9.90
CA LYS A 172 17.27 1.86 8.99
C LYS A 172 18.72 1.54 9.38
N GLU A 173 19.04 1.60 10.67
CA GLU A 173 20.38 1.32 11.21
C GLU A 173 20.76 -0.17 11.02
N THR A 174 19.89 -1.08 11.46
CA THR A 174 20.17 -2.52 11.46
C THR A 174 20.22 -3.13 10.05
N SER A 175 19.42 -2.62 9.11
CA SER A 175 19.42 -3.09 7.72
C SER A 175 20.46 -2.41 6.83
N GLY A 176 20.98 -1.25 7.25
CA GLY A 176 21.93 -0.43 6.48
C GLY A 176 21.34 0.10 5.16
N VAL A 177 20.03 0.36 5.11
CA VAL A 177 19.35 0.95 3.95
C VAL A 177 19.51 2.47 3.92
N ASP A 178 19.60 3.04 2.72
CA ASP A 178 19.73 4.48 2.54
C ASP A 178 18.38 5.20 2.71
N LYS A 179 17.31 4.54 2.24
CA LYS A 179 15.93 5.05 2.24
C LYS A 179 14.96 4.04 2.82
N VAL A 180 13.97 4.55 3.53
CA VAL A 180 12.83 3.78 4.03
C VAL A 180 11.54 4.35 3.43
N ILE A 181 10.66 3.46 2.99
CA ILE A 181 9.27 3.76 2.63
C ILE A 181 8.39 2.99 3.61
N VAL A 182 7.40 3.68 4.19
CA VAL A 182 6.37 3.04 5.00
C VAL A 182 5.12 2.87 4.14
N LEU A 183 4.54 1.67 4.15
CA LEU A 183 3.34 1.37 3.37
C LEU A 183 2.29 0.71 4.27
N TRP A 184 1.09 1.27 4.25
CA TRP A 184 -0.07 0.70 4.90
C TRP A 184 -0.71 -0.36 4.01
N THR A 185 -0.71 -1.61 4.46
CA THR A 185 -1.45 -2.72 3.86
C THR A 185 -2.22 -3.52 4.92
N ALA A 186 -2.52 -2.88 6.05
CA ALA A 186 -3.31 -3.47 7.13
C ALA A 186 -4.81 -3.39 6.82
N ASN A 187 -5.60 -3.83 7.78
CA ASN A 187 -7.06 -3.77 7.71
C ASN A 187 -7.56 -2.38 7.29
N THR A 188 -8.66 -2.36 6.53
CA THR A 188 -9.37 -1.11 6.21
C THR A 188 -9.94 -0.54 7.50
N GLU A 189 -9.60 0.71 7.79
CA GLU A 189 -10.19 1.46 8.89
C GLU A 189 -11.49 2.15 8.43
N ARG A 190 -12.35 2.53 9.39
CA ARG A 190 -13.40 3.51 9.13
C ARG A 190 -12.80 4.89 8.83
N PHE A 191 -13.61 5.79 8.28
CA PHE A 191 -13.20 7.19 8.13
C PHE A 191 -13.12 7.90 9.49
N CYS A 192 -12.21 8.87 9.56
CA CYS A 192 -12.17 9.89 10.61
C CYS A 192 -12.96 11.11 10.17
N ASP A 193 -13.62 11.79 11.10
CA ASP A 193 -14.16 13.12 10.84
C ASP A 193 -13.04 14.14 10.70
N VAL A 194 -13.22 15.11 9.79
CA VAL A 194 -12.32 16.27 9.66
C VAL A 194 -12.93 17.41 10.48
N VAL A 195 -12.30 17.75 11.59
CA VAL A 195 -12.84 18.67 12.59
C VAL A 195 -11.89 19.85 12.81
N PRO A 196 -12.37 21.10 12.70
CA PRO A 196 -11.57 22.29 13.03
C PRO A 196 -11.01 22.23 14.45
N GLY A 197 -9.72 22.53 14.62
CA GLY A 197 -9.03 22.43 15.92
C GLY A 197 -8.58 21.03 16.33
N LEU A 198 -8.87 20.00 15.53
CA LEU A 198 -8.45 18.61 15.79
C LEU A 198 -7.42 18.12 14.77
N ASN A 199 -7.77 18.09 13.49
CA ASN A 199 -6.96 17.48 12.43
C ASN A 199 -6.98 18.29 11.11
N ASP A 200 -7.39 19.55 11.21
CA ASP A 200 -7.47 20.53 10.13
C ASP A 200 -6.11 21.19 9.81
N THR A 201 -5.21 21.27 10.79
CA THR A 201 -3.84 21.80 10.61
C THR A 201 -2.79 20.86 11.19
N ALA A 202 -1.53 21.02 10.76
CA ALA A 202 -0.41 20.23 11.25
C ALA A 202 -0.25 20.34 12.78
N ASP A 203 -0.31 21.56 13.32
CA ASP A 203 -0.16 21.82 14.76
C ASP A 203 -1.33 21.25 15.57
N ASN A 204 -2.56 21.38 15.06
CA ASN A 204 -3.74 20.81 15.72
C ASN A 204 -3.66 19.28 15.76
N LEU A 205 -3.25 18.64 14.66
CA LEU A 205 -3.09 17.19 14.59
C LEU A 205 -2.03 16.70 15.57
N LEU A 206 -0.86 17.35 15.63
CA LEU A 206 0.19 16.99 16.60
C LEU A 206 -0.29 17.19 18.04
N GLY A 207 -0.95 18.31 18.34
CA GLY A 207 -1.53 18.55 19.66
C GLY A 207 -2.66 17.57 20.02
N ALA A 208 -3.44 17.09 19.04
CA ALA A 208 -4.46 16.07 19.25
C ALA A 208 -3.85 14.73 19.67
N ILE A 209 -2.74 14.34 19.04
CA ILE A 209 -1.96 13.14 19.41
C ILE A 209 -1.41 13.26 20.83
N GLU A 210 -0.85 14.42 21.18
CA GLU A 210 -0.31 14.68 22.53
C GLU A 210 -1.41 14.61 23.61
N ARG A 211 -2.61 15.10 23.32
CA ARG A 211 -3.75 15.08 24.24
C ARG A 211 -4.52 13.75 24.24
N GLY A 212 -4.21 12.81 23.33
CA GLY A 212 -4.93 11.55 23.18
C GLY A 212 -6.36 11.70 22.66
N LEU A 213 -6.60 12.69 21.79
CA LEU A 213 -7.89 12.86 21.09
C LEU A 213 -8.02 11.85 19.93
N GLU A 214 -9.19 11.77 19.32
CA GLU A 214 -9.47 10.78 18.26
C GLU A 214 -8.58 10.98 17.02
N VAL A 215 -7.60 10.08 16.85
CA VAL A 215 -6.70 10.01 15.69
C VAL A 215 -6.52 8.53 15.33
N SER A 216 -6.72 8.16 14.05
CA SER A 216 -6.63 6.77 13.63
C SER A 216 -5.19 6.22 13.68
N PRO A 217 -5.01 4.90 13.88
CA PRO A 217 -3.70 4.28 13.77
C PRO A 217 -2.99 4.60 12.45
N SER A 218 -3.68 4.56 11.30
CA SER A 218 -3.06 4.93 10.02
C SER A 218 -2.52 6.36 10.00
N THR A 219 -3.23 7.31 10.62
CA THR A 219 -2.77 8.70 10.75
C THR A 219 -1.56 8.81 11.69
N LEU A 220 -1.53 8.04 12.78
CA LEU A 220 -0.36 7.97 13.68
C LEU A 220 0.88 7.45 12.95
N PHE A 221 0.74 6.40 12.12
CA PHE A 221 1.83 5.91 11.27
C PHE A 221 2.26 6.92 10.20
N ALA A 222 1.32 7.64 9.59
CA ALA A 222 1.64 8.69 8.63
C ALA A 222 2.46 9.82 9.28
N VAL A 223 2.01 10.31 10.44
CA VAL A 223 2.73 11.33 11.23
C VAL A 223 4.12 10.84 11.62
N ALA A 224 4.26 9.63 12.17
CA ALA A 224 5.55 9.05 12.52
C ALA A 224 6.51 8.99 11.31
N SER A 225 6.01 8.54 10.16
CA SER A 225 6.79 8.41 8.92
C SER A 225 7.26 9.77 8.40
N ILE A 226 6.35 10.77 8.39
CA ILE A 226 6.66 12.13 7.97
C ILE A 226 7.72 12.77 8.88
N LEU A 227 7.61 12.57 10.19
CA LEU A 227 8.58 13.09 11.16
C LEU A 227 9.97 12.45 11.01
N GLU A 228 10.05 11.20 10.54
CA GLU A 228 11.32 10.51 10.20
C GLU A 228 11.78 10.75 8.75
N GLY A 229 11.12 11.64 8.00
CA GLY A 229 11.49 11.94 6.62
C GLY A 229 11.25 10.79 5.64
N CYS A 230 10.43 9.80 6.02
CA CYS A 230 10.15 8.60 5.24
C CYS A 230 8.85 8.77 4.46
N ALA A 231 8.86 8.40 3.17
CA ALA A 231 7.65 8.44 2.37
C ALA A 231 6.60 7.48 2.93
N TYR A 232 5.34 7.89 2.94
CA TYR A 232 4.22 7.09 3.43
C TYR A 232 3.20 6.80 2.33
N ILE A 233 2.84 5.54 2.15
CA ILE A 233 1.88 5.09 1.13
C ILE A 233 0.68 4.46 1.83
N ASN A 234 -0.52 5.00 1.61
CA ASN A 234 -1.78 4.41 2.07
C ASN A 234 -2.34 3.45 1.00
N GLY A 235 -2.25 2.15 1.25
CA GLY A 235 -2.79 1.10 0.38
C GLY A 235 -4.26 0.73 0.65
N SER A 236 -4.90 1.38 1.63
CA SER A 236 -6.27 1.11 2.06
C SER A 236 -7.15 2.36 1.86
N PRO A 237 -8.50 2.24 1.92
CA PRO A 237 -9.37 3.31 1.45
C PRO A 237 -9.74 4.36 2.51
N GLN A 238 -9.32 4.20 3.77
CA GLN A 238 -9.61 5.20 4.80
C GLN A 238 -8.92 6.53 4.51
N ASN A 239 -9.48 7.64 5.00
CA ASN A 239 -8.97 8.99 4.81
C ASN A 239 -7.80 9.35 5.74
N THR A 240 -6.73 8.56 5.72
CA THR A 240 -5.50 8.78 6.52
C THR A 240 -4.92 10.19 6.33
N PHE A 241 -5.02 10.73 5.12
CA PHE A 241 -4.47 12.05 4.77
C PHE A 241 -5.46 13.18 5.06
N VAL A 242 -5.83 13.33 6.33
CA VAL A 242 -6.55 14.52 6.83
C VAL A 242 -5.74 15.82 6.55
N PRO A 243 -6.38 17.00 6.49
CA PRO A 243 -5.69 18.24 6.11
C PRO A 243 -4.41 18.51 6.91
N GLY A 244 -4.41 18.27 8.22
CA GLY A 244 -3.23 18.42 9.05
C GLY A 244 -2.07 17.47 8.69
N ALA A 245 -2.36 16.26 8.24
CA ALA A 245 -1.33 15.31 7.78
C ALA A 245 -0.73 15.74 6.44
N VAL A 246 -1.55 16.25 5.52
CA VAL A 246 -1.11 16.79 4.22
C VAL A 246 -0.24 18.03 4.44
N GLU A 247 -0.68 18.93 5.32
CA GLU A 247 0.10 20.12 5.68
C GLU A 247 1.44 19.74 6.30
N LEU A 248 1.45 18.81 7.26
CA LEU A 248 2.68 18.32 7.89
C LEU A 248 3.65 17.72 6.86
N ALA A 249 3.16 16.91 5.91
CA ALA A 249 3.98 16.35 4.83
C ALA A 249 4.59 17.45 3.94
N ALA A 250 3.81 18.49 3.61
CA ALA A 250 4.28 19.63 2.84
C ALA A 250 5.37 20.43 3.58
N GLN A 251 5.15 20.71 4.89
CA GLN A 251 6.12 21.40 5.74
C GLN A 251 7.45 20.61 5.84
N ARG A 252 7.37 19.28 5.97
CA ARG A 252 8.54 18.39 6.07
C ARG A 252 9.13 17.98 4.72
N ARG A 253 8.48 18.34 3.60
CA ARG A 253 8.87 17.97 2.22
C ARG A 253 8.98 16.46 2.03
N VAL A 254 8.03 15.72 2.58
CA VAL A 254 7.96 14.26 2.51
C VAL A 254 6.85 13.84 1.56
N PHE A 255 7.07 12.77 0.81
CA PHE A 255 6.04 12.22 -0.07
C PHE A 255 5.00 11.42 0.70
N ILE A 256 3.73 11.73 0.44
CA ILE A 256 2.58 10.90 0.81
C ILE A 256 1.84 10.50 -0.47
N CYS A 257 1.27 9.29 -0.50
CA CYS A 257 0.56 8.76 -1.67
C CYS A 257 -0.54 7.78 -1.25
N GLY A 258 -1.65 7.75 -1.97
CA GLY A 258 -2.84 6.94 -1.70
C GLY A 258 -4.05 7.52 -2.47
N ASP A 259 -5.26 7.03 -2.27
CA ASP A 259 -5.69 5.98 -1.32
C ASP A 259 -6.22 4.75 -2.07
N ASP A 260 -6.16 3.59 -1.42
CA ASP A 260 -6.59 2.26 -1.90
C ASP A 260 -5.85 1.65 -3.11
N PHE A 261 -5.50 0.37 -3.01
CA PHE A 261 -4.91 -0.36 -4.13
C PHE A 261 -5.91 -0.60 -5.27
N LYS A 262 -5.61 -0.05 -6.45
CA LYS A 262 -6.34 -0.34 -7.69
C LYS A 262 -5.86 -1.65 -8.35
N SER A 263 -6.30 -2.80 -7.83
CA SER A 263 -5.77 -4.12 -8.21
C SER A 263 -6.49 -4.82 -9.37
N GLY A 264 -7.82 -4.94 -9.31
CA GLY A 264 -8.60 -5.82 -10.21
C GLY A 264 -9.83 -5.12 -10.81
N GLN A 265 -11.01 -5.35 -10.21
CA GLN A 265 -12.29 -4.85 -10.74
C GLN A 265 -12.28 -3.34 -11.00
N THR A 266 -11.85 -2.53 -10.03
CA THR A 266 -11.78 -1.06 -10.18
C THR A 266 -10.80 -0.64 -11.29
N LYS A 267 -9.69 -1.38 -11.47
CA LYS A 267 -8.74 -1.13 -12.56
C LYS A 267 -9.41 -1.32 -13.92
N LEU A 268 -10.08 -2.47 -14.10
CA LEU A 268 -10.81 -2.77 -15.33
C LEU A 268 -11.97 -1.78 -15.57
N LYS A 269 -12.71 -1.42 -14.51
CA LYS A 269 -13.79 -0.43 -14.58
C LYS A 269 -13.29 0.90 -15.13
N SER A 270 -12.17 1.41 -14.62
CA SER A 270 -11.60 2.69 -15.09
C SER A 270 -11.23 2.66 -16.57
N VAL A 271 -10.69 1.55 -17.07
CA VAL A 271 -10.34 1.40 -18.50
C VAL A 271 -11.60 1.28 -19.36
N LEU A 272 -12.57 0.48 -18.92
CA LEU A 272 -13.78 0.21 -19.70
C LEU A 272 -14.65 1.46 -19.85
N VAL A 273 -14.84 2.23 -18.78
CA VAL A 273 -15.69 3.42 -18.81
C VAL A 273 -15.05 4.54 -19.63
N ASP A 274 -13.73 4.73 -19.49
CA ASP A 274 -12.96 5.64 -20.35
C ASP A 274 -13.11 5.29 -21.83
N PHE A 275 -12.95 4.00 -22.18
CA PHE A 275 -13.18 3.53 -23.55
C PHE A 275 -14.61 3.77 -24.04
N LEU A 276 -15.63 3.44 -23.26
CA LEU A 276 -17.03 3.57 -23.67
C LEU A 276 -17.41 5.04 -23.90
N VAL A 277 -17.08 5.92 -22.96
CA VAL A 277 -17.36 7.36 -23.07
C VAL A 277 -16.54 7.99 -24.20
N GLY A 278 -15.27 7.60 -24.34
CA GLY A 278 -14.40 8.04 -25.44
C GLY A 278 -14.90 7.59 -26.82
N ALA A 279 -15.62 6.48 -26.90
CA ALA A 279 -16.29 6.01 -28.11
C ALA A 279 -17.68 6.66 -28.35
N GLY A 280 -18.09 7.61 -27.51
CA GLY A 280 -19.41 8.27 -27.62
C GLY A 280 -20.58 7.43 -27.10
N LEU A 281 -20.32 6.40 -26.27
CA LEU A 281 -21.36 5.56 -25.68
C LEU A 281 -21.71 6.04 -24.27
N LYS A 282 -22.98 6.42 -24.07
CA LYS A 282 -23.48 6.85 -22.75
C LYS A 282 -23.65 5.63 -21.83
N THR A 283 -22.78 5.54 -20.83
CA THR A 283 -22.92 4.52 -19.77
C THR A 283 -24.01 4.96 -18.79
N THR A 284 -25.11 4.21 -18.70
CA THR A 284 -26.29 4.57 -17.88
C THR A 284 -26.41 3.80 -16.57
N SER A 285 -25.78 2.63 -16.46
CA SER A 285 -25.78 1.81 -15.24
C SER A 285 -24.51 0.98 -15.13
N ILE A 286 -23.91 0.99 -13.94
CA ILE A 286 -22.75 0.16 -13.58
C ILE A 286 -23.07 -0.52 -12.26
N VAL A 287 -23.23 -1.85 -12.29
CA VAL A 287 -23.48 -2.66 -11.10
C VAL A 287 -22.24 -3.53 -10.84
N SER A 288 -21.67 -3.45 -9.64
CA SER A 288 -20.39 -4.10 -9.31
C SER A 288 -20.48 -4.89 -8.01
N TYR A 289 -20.65 -6.21 -8.12
CA TYR A 289 -20.66 -7.11 -6.97
C TYR A 289 -19.26 -7.71 -6.70
N ASN A 290 -18.94 -7.96 -5.44
CA ASN A 290 -17.71 -8.64 -5.01
C ASN A 290 -18.01 -9.52 -3.80
N HIS A 291 -17.39 -10.70 -3.73
CA HIS A 291 -17.35 -11.56 -2.55
C HIS A 291 -15.95 -12.15 -2.43
N LEU A 292 -15.45 -12.26 -1.20
CA LEU A 292 -14.11 -12.77 -0.89
C LEU A 292 -14.11 -13.37 0.52
N GLY A 293 -13.38 -14.48 0.71
CA GLY A 293 -13.36 -15.25 1.96
C GLY A 293 -12.10 -15.07 2.82
N ASN A 294 -11.23 -14.13 2.47
CA ASN A 294 -10.01 -13.83 3.22
C ASN A 294 -10.28 -12.83 4.36
N ASN A 295 -9.23 -12.46 5.12
CA ASN A 295 -9.39 -11.53 6.24
C ASN A 295 -9.82 -10.11 5.82
N ASP A 296 -9.50 -9.69 4.59
CA ASP A 296 -10.00 -8.42 4.05
C ASP A 296 -11.53 -8.45 3.95
N GLY A 297 -12.10 -9.50 3.36
CA GLY A 297 -13.56 -9.72 3.35
C GLY A 297 -14.18 -9.82 4.74
N LYS A 298 -13.52 -10.52 5.67
CA LYS A 298 -13.96 -10.62 7.08
C LYS A 298 -13.99 -9.24 7.75
N ASN A 299 -13.02 -8.37 7.51
CA ASN A 299 -13.01 -7.01 8.06
C ASN A 299 -14.07 -6.12 7.40
N LEU A 300 -14.24 -6.24 6.08
CA LEU A 300 -15.21 -5.46 5.31
C LEU A 300 -16.67 -5.93 5.49
N SER A 301 -16.92 -6.97 6.30
CA SER A 301 -18.28 -7.35 6.68
C SER A 301 -18.94 -6.34 7.61
N ALA A 302 -18.14 -5.46 8.25
CA ALA A 302 -18.63 -4.40 9.11
C ALA A 302 -19.00 -3.14 8.30
N PRO A 303 -20.18 -2.52 8.51
CA PRO A 303 -20.66 -1.42 7.67
C PRO A 303 -19.74 -0.21 7.58
N GLN A 304 -19.08 0.19 8.68
CA GLN A 304 -18.20 1.36 8.70
C GLN A 304 -16.94 1.16 7.86
N GLN A 305 -16.35 -0.04 7.92
CA GLN A 305 -15.19 -0.40 7.09
C GLN A 305 -15.59 -0.59 5.63
N PHE A 306 -16.78 -1.16 5.37
CA PHE A 306 -17.33 -1.24 4.02
C PHE A 306 -17.53 0.14 3.39
N ARG A 307 -18.03 1.12 4.15
CA ARG A 307 -18.26 2.49 3.66
C ARG A 307 -16.98 3.14 3.10
N SER A 308 -15.83 2.95 3.76
CA SER A 308 -14.53 3.42 3.24
C SER A 308 -14.25 2.87 1.84
N LYS A 309 -14.45 1.56 1.66
CA LYS A 309 -14.21 0.85 0.38
C LYS A 309 -15.25 1.22 -0.68
N GLU A 310 -16.48 1.50 -0.28
CA GLU A 310 -17.57 1.90 -1.18
C GLU A 310 -17.28 3.24 -1.85
N ILE A 311 -16.82 4.23 -1.09
CA ILE A 311 -16.52 5.58 -1.59
C ILE A 311 -15.42 5.53 -2.66
N SER A 312 -14.26 4.94 -2.32
CA SER A 312 -13.11 4.84 -3.24
C SER A 312 -13.42 4.07 -4.53
N LYS A 313 -14.28 3.04 -4.49
CA LYS A 313 -14.67 2.25 -5.67
C LYS A 313 -15.74 2.89 -6.54
N SER A 314 -16.51 3.82 -5.99
CA SER A 314 -17.61 4.50 -6.69
C SER A 314 -17.12 5.72 -7.45
N ASN A 315 -16.22 6.50 -6.85
CA ASN A 315 -15.76 7.78 -7.42
C ASN A 315 -14.85 7.64 -8.66
N VAL A 316 -14.47 6.41 -9.04
CA VAL A 316 -13.50 6.15 -10.13
C VAL A 316 -14.01 6.51 -11.54
N VAL A 317 -15.28 6.89 -11.68
CA VAL A 317 -15.89 7.24 -12.98
C VAL A 317 -16.39 8.69 -13.03
N ASP A 318 -16.29 9.44 -11.94
CA ASP A 318 -16.89 10.77 -11.81
C ASP A 318 -16.26 11.76 -12.82
N ASP A 319 -14.95 11.71 -12.99
CA ASP A 319 -14.19 12.54 -13.92
C ASP A 319 -14.56 12.24 -15.38
N THR A 320 -14.71 10.95 -15.72
CA THR A 320 -15.07 10.49 -17.07
C THR A 320 -16.47 10.96 -17.45
N VAL A 321 -17.41 10.95 -16.49
CA VAL A 321 -18.77 11.49 -16.68
C VAL A 321 -18.74 13.01 -16.86
N GLN A 322 -18.01 13.73 -16.00
CA GLN A 322 -17.88 15.19 -16.07
C GLN A 322 -17.22 15.68 -17.37
N ALA A 323 -16.32 14.89 -17.95
CA ALA A 323 -15.57 15.27 -19.15
C ALA A 323 -16.42 15.33 -20.42
N ASN A 324 -17.63 14.75 -20.44
CA ASN A 324 -18.45 14.65 -21.66
C ASN A 324 -19.89 15.19 -21.47
N PRO A 325 -20.08 16.53 -21.54
CA PRO A 325 -21.41 17.16 -21.39
C PRO A 325 -22.34 16.93 -22.59
N VAL A 326 -21.87 16.27 -23.66
CA VAL A 326 -22.74 15.86 -24.78
C VAL A 326 -23.50 14.59 -24.41
N LEU A 327 -22.87 13.68 -23.66
CA LEU A 327 -23.51 12.45 -23.20
C LEU A 327 -24.28 12.67 -21.89
N TYR A 328 -23.78 13.46 -20.95
CA TYR A 328 -24.34 13.62 -19.59
C TYR A 328 -24.89 15.02 -19.32
#